data_AF-X1FD68-F1
#
_entry.id   AF-X1FD68-F1
#
_cell.length_a   1.000
_cell.length_b   1.000
_cell.length_c   1.000
_cell.angle_alpha   90.00
_cell.angle_beta   90.00
_cell.angle_gamma   90.00
#
_symmetry.space_group_name_H-M   'P 1'
#
loop_
_entity.id
_entity.type
_entity.pdbx_description
1 polymer ?
#
loop_
_entity_poly.entity_id
_entity_poly.type
_entity_poly.pdbx_seq_one_letter_code
_entity_poly.pdbx_strand_id
1 'polypeptide(L)' 'MLNNSVTFSGKPIGSEEFLNQMVDVLGIIKDKRPKGRPRKMES' A
#
# COMPACT_ATOMS: atom_id res chain seq x y z
N MET A 1 -23.93 -13.87 -6.36
CA MET A 1 -22.64 -14.33 -5.79
C MET A 1 -21.57 -13.40 -6.32
N LEU A 2 -20.84 -12.72 -5.44
CA LEU A 2 -19.79 -11.77 -5.84
C LEU A 2 -18.49 -12.56 -6.07
N ASN A 3 -18.11 -12.75 -7.33
CA ASN A 3 -16.87 -13.38 -7.75
C ASN A 3 -15.70 -12.39 -7.61
N ASN A 4 -15.25 -12.15 -6.37
CA ASN A 4 -14.10 -11.28 -6.05
C ASN A 4 -12.75 -11.96 -6.33
N SER A 5 -12.55 -12.49 -7.53
CA SER A 5 -11.21 -12.90 -7.94
C SER A 5 -10.42 -11.63 -8.28
N VAL A 6 -9.48 -11.25 -7.41
CA VAL A 6 -8.50 -10.21 -7.75
C VAL A 6 -7.58 -10.79 -8.82
N THR A 7 -7.37 -10.04 -9.91
CA THR A 7 -6.40 -10.39 -10.94
C THR A 7 -5.31 -9.35 -10.98
N PHE A 8 -4.06 -9.80 -11.04
CA PHE A 8 -2.89 -8.95 -11.23
C PHE A 8 -2.25 -9.34 -12.56
N SER A 9 -2.09 -8.38 -13.48
CA SER A 9 -1.58 -8.63 -14.83
C SER A 9 -2.35 -9.74 -15.59
N GLY A 10 -3.66 -9.87 -15.34
CA GLY A 10 -4.52 -10.89 -15.98
C GLY A 10 -4.39 -12.29 -15.40
N LYS A 11 -3.63 -12.48 -14.31
CA LYS A 11 -3.53 -13.76 -13.58
C LYS A 11 -4.26 -13.64 -12.23
N PRO A 12 -4.95 -14.71 -11.77
CA PRO A 12 -5.53 -14.72 -10.44
C PRO A 12 -4.40 -14.61 -9.40
N ILE A 13 -4.57 -13.72 -8.43
CA ILE A 13 -3.64 -13.57 -7.31
C ILE A 13 -4.31 -14.07 -6.04
N GLY A 14 -3.55 -14.75 -5.17
CA GLY A 14 -4.06 -15.17 -3.86
C GLY A 14 -4.41 -13.94 -3.00
N SER A 15 -5.42 -14.06 -2.14
CA SER A 15 -5.78 -12.98 -1.21
C SER A 15 -4.61 -12.59 -0.29
N GLU A 16 -3.86 -13.58 0.20
CA GLU A 16 -2.67 -13.37 1.03
C GLU A 16 -1.54 -12.68 0.25
N GLU A 17 -1.25 -13.14 -0.98
CA GLU A 17 -0.23 -12.55 -1.85
C GLU A 17 -0.57 -11.09 -2.21
N PHE A 18 -1.85 -10.83 -2.50
CA PHE A 18 -2.36 -9.48 -2.74
C PHE A 18 -2.21 -8.57 -1.51
N LEU A 19 -2.54 -9.07 -0.32
CA LEU A 19 -2.40 -8.30 0.93
C LEU A 19 -0.92 -7.99 1.23
N ASN A 20 -0.02 -8.95 1.03
CA ASN A 20 1.42 -8.74 1.22
C ASN A 20 1.96 -7.65 0.27
N GLN A 21 1.60 -7.69 -1.01
CA GLN A 21 1.97 -6.66 -1.98
C GLN A 21 1.39 -5.27 -1.61
N MET A 22 0.14 -5.22 -1.14
CA MET A 22 -0.49 -3.97 -0.70
C MET A 22 0.24 -3.37 0.52
N VAL A 23 0.69 -4.20 1.47
CA VAL A 23 1.46 -3.75 2.64
C VAL A 23 2.83 -3.20 2.21
N ASP A 24 3.53 -3.89 1.30
CA ASP A 24 4.83 -3.44 0.78
C ASP A 24 4.71 -2.09 0.07
N VAL A 25 3.73 -1.95 -0.83
CA VAL A 25 3.46 -0.69 -1.54
C VAL A 25 3.11 0.42 -0.56
N LEU A 26 2.29 0.15 0.46
CA LEU A 26 1.94 1.14 1.47
C LEU A 26 3.14 1.55 2.33
N GLY A 27 4.06 0.62 2.63
CA GLY A 27 5.33 0.88 3.29
C GLY A 27 6.19 1.85 2.48
N ILE A 28 6.34 1.60 1.18
CA ILE A 28 7.07 2.47 0.25
C ILE A 28 6.42 3.86 0.17
N ILE A 29 5.09 3.93 0.09
CA ILE A 29 4.37 5.21 0.07
C ILE A 29 4.61 5.99 1.36
N LYS A 30 4.59 5.33 2.53
CA LYS A 30 4.85 5.99 3.82
C LYS A 30 6.29 6.52 3.92
N ASP A 31 7.26 5.76 3.44
CA ASP A 31 8.67 6.16 3.44
C ASP A 31 8.92 7.33 2.47
N LYS A 32 8.36 7.23 1.26
CA LYS A 32 8.48 8.26 0.21
C LYS A 32 7.60 9.48 0.47
N ARG A 33 6.61 9.39 1.36
CA ARG A 33 5.73 10.53 1.69
C ARG A 33 6.61 11.61 2.32
N PRO A 34 6.67 12.82 1.72
CA PRO A 34 7.41 13.91 2.34
C PRO A 34 6.84 14.11 3.74
N LYS A 35 7.66 13.81 4.75
CA LYS A 35 7.39 14.16 6.15
C LYS A 35 7.19 15.66 6.13
N GLY A 36 5.95 16.11 6.31
CA GLY A 36 5.58 17.51 6.16
C GLY A 36 6.54 18.44 6.90
N ARG A 37 6.62 19.69 6.46
CA ARG A 37 7.50 20.74 7.00
C ARG A 37 7.68 20.57 8.52
N PRO A 38 8.92 20.49 9.05
CA PRO A 38 9.14 20.37 10.48
C PRO A 38 8.30 21.44 11.16
N ARG A 39 7.37 21.02 12.02
CA ARG A 39 6.59 21.96 12.81
C ARG A 39 7.63 22.71 13.65
N LYS A 40 7.83 23.99 13.38
CA LYS A 40 8.69 24.82 14.25
C LYS A 40 8.05 24.74 15.63
N MET A 41 8.74 24.06 16.54
CA MET A 41 8.42 24.10 17.95
C MET A 41 8.94 25.46 18.39
N GLU A 42 8.04 26.45 18.48
CA GLU A 42 8.38 27.75 19.06
C GLU A 42 8.77 27.50 20.53
N SER A 43 9.93 28.02 20.90
CA SER A 43 10.52 27.90 22.24
C SER A 43 9.95 28.93 23.20
#